data_AF-A0A3M1AXH9-F1
#
_entry.id   AF-A0A3M1AXH9-F1
#
_cell.length_a   1.000
_cell.length_b   1.000
_cell.length_c   1.000
_cell.angle_alpha   90.00
_cell.angle_beta   90.00
_cell.angle_gamma   90.00
#
_symmetry.space_group_name_H-M   'P 1'
#
loop_
_entity.id
_entity.type
_entity.pdbx_description
1 polymer ?
#
loop_
_entity_poly.entity_id
_entity_poly.type
_entity_poly.pdbx_seq_one_letter_code
_entity_poly.pdbx_strand_id
1 'polypeptide(L)'
;LDSEIKSFAEATKKEKDGLVSMEGDGYVDESSRLREDVAMLYGRISNYPGRPSDDQLRRTDALEKQFQTVQDKFDAFVQRMNTLNEKLRKKELPEIKIQSWEEYVRDEE
;
A
#
# COMPACT_ATOMS: atom_id res chain seq x y z
N LEU A 1 -1.11 -24.60 6.89
CA LEU A 1 -1.26 -24.18 5.48
C LEU A 1 -2.58 -23.47 5.23
N ASP A 2 -3.75 -24.12 5.38
CA ASP A 2 -5.04 -23.42 5.19
C ASP A 2 -5.20 -22.20 6.12
N SER A 3 -4.93 -22.39 7.42
CA SER A 3 -4.90 -21.29 8.40
C SER A 3 -3.84 -20.22 8.09
N GLU A 4 -2.70 -20.62 7.55
CA GLU A 4 -1.62 -19.69 7.18
C GLU A 4 -1.99 -18.83 5.98
N ILE A 5 -2.69 -19.41 5.00
CA ILE A 5 -3.21 -18.71 3.81
C ILE A 5 -4.31 -17.74 4.23
N LYS A 6 -5.24 -18.15 5.09
CA LYS A 6 -6.28 -17.26 5.64
C LYS A 6 -5.66 -16.07 6.38
N SER A 7 -4.71 -16.34 7.27
CA SER A 7 -3.98 -15.28 7.97
C SER A 7 -3.19 -14.37 7.02
N PHE A 8 -2.61 -14.93 5.95
CA PHE A 8 -1.92 -14.13 4.94
C PHE A 8 -2.88 -13.22 4.20
N ALA A 9 -4.03 -13.74 3.75
CA ALA A 9 -5.07 -12.97 3.06
C ALA A 9 -5.67 -11.86 3.94
N GLU A 10 -5.94 -12.15 5.22
CA GLU A 10 -6.43 -11.15 6.17
C GLU A 10 -5.40 -10.04 6.40
N ALA A 11 -4.12 -10.40 6.55
CA ALA A 11 -3.06 -9.42 6.79
C ALA A 11 -2.79 -8.53 5.57
N THR A 12 -2.76 -9.09 4.37
CA THR A 12 -2.55 -8.30 3.14
C THR A 12 -3.77 -7.42 2.85
N LYS A 13 -4.98 -7.92 3.07
CA LYS A 13 -6.21 -7.12 2.94
C LYS A 13 -6.20 -5.94 3.92
N LYS A 14 -5.90 -6.20 5.19
CA LYS A 14 -5.83 -5.14 6.22
C LYS A 14 -4.81 -4.06 5.85
N GLU A 15 -3.63 -4.44 5.39
CA GLU A 15 -2.62 -3.46 4.97
C GLU A 15 -3.11 -2.67 3.75
N LYS A 16 -3.65 -3.34 2.71
CA LYS A 16 -4.20 -2.68 1.50
C LYS A 16 -5.30 -1.68 1.85
N ASP A 17 -6.27 -2.10 2.66
CA ASP A 17 -7.39 -1.26 3.08
C ASP A 17 -6.87 -0.08 3.93
N GLY A 18 -5.84 -0.32 4.73
CA GLY A 18 -5.10 0.71 5.44
C GLY A 18 -4.17 1.57 4.59
N LEU A 19 -4.16 1.49 3.24
CA LEU A 19 -3.44 2.46 2.40
C LEU A 19 -4.32 3.61 1.91
N VAL A 20 -5.64 3.40 1.89
CA VAL A 20 -6.63 4.35 1.37
C VAL A 20 -7.76 4.48 2.38
N SER A 21 -7.98 5.69 2.88
CA SER A 21 -9.17 5.99 3.70
C SER A 21 -10.45 5.76 2.88
N MET A 22 -11.22 4.72 3.21
CA MET A 22 -12.58 4.50 2.67
C MET A 22 -13.69 4.85 3.68
N GLU A 23 -13.33 5.12 4.94
CA GLU A 23 -14.28 5.43 6.00
C GLU A 23 -13.93 6.79 6.62
N GLY A 24 -14.89 7.71 6.65
CA GLY A 24 -14.76 8.97 7.38
C GLY A 24 -15.61 10.10 6.81
N ASP A 25 -16.56 10.58 7.61
CA ASP A 25 -17.18 11.91 7.50
C ASP A 25 -16.22 13.05 7.94
N GLY A 26 -14.93 12.74 8.08
CA GLY A 26 -13.86 13.68 8.43
C GLY A 26 -13.47 13.72 9.91
N TYR A 27 -14.16 12.99 10.82
CA TYR A 27 -13.97 13.19 12.26
C TYR A 27 -13.29 12.07 13.05
N VAL A 28 -13.18 10.84 12.54
CA VAL A 28 -12.54 9.74 13.28
C VAL A 28 -11.68 8.88 12.34
N ASP A 29 -10.43 8.71 12.75
CA ASP A 29 -9.35 7.85 12.23
C ASP A 29 -8.34 8.48 11.24
N GLU A 30 -7.08 8.49 11.68
CA GLU A 30 -5.89 9.09 11.05
C GLU A 30 -5.07 8.04 10.28
N SER A 31 -5.60 6.84 10.06
CA SER A 31 -4.76 5.66 9.86
C SER A 31 -4.24 5.41 8.45
N SER A 32 -4.77 6.02 7.38
CA SER A 32 -3.96 6.29 6.17
C SER A 32 -4.63 7.21 5.16
N ARG A 33 -4.02 8.39 5.03
CA ARG A 33 -4.27 9.37 3.97
C ARG A 33 -3.08 9.49 3.03
N LEU A 34 -2.17 8.51 2.97
CA LEU A 34 -0.89 8.68 2.26
C LEU A 34 -1.10 9.13 0.80
N ARG A 35 -2.05 8.51 0.09
CA ARG A 35 -2.43 8.92 -1.27
C ARG A 35 -2.97 10.35 -1.33
N GLU A 36 -3.84 10.73 -0.40
CA GLU A 36 -4.46 12.06 -0.34
C GLU A 36 -3.43 13.13 0.02
N ASP A 37 -2.54 12.85 0.95
CA ASP A 37 -1.47 13.73 1.39
C ASP A 37 -0.46 14.00 0.27
N VAL A 38 -0.12 12.97 -0.52
CA VAL A 38 0.70 13.14 -1.72
C VAL A 38 -0.02 14.00 -2.74
N ALA A 39 -1.30 13.76 -3.01
CA ALA A 39 -2.08 14.58 -3.94
C ALA A 39 -2.21 16.05 -3.45
N MET A 40 -2.40 16.25 -2.15
CA MET A 40 -2.49 17.56 -1.53
C MET A 40 -1.16 18.31 -1.60
N LEU A 41 -0.04 17.64 -1.30
CA LEU A 41 1.29 18.23 -1.43
C LEU A 41 1.58 18.61 -2.88
N TYR A 42 1.26 17.72 -3.83
CA TYR A 42 1.39 18.01 -5.26
C TYR A 42 0.61 19.26 -5.66
N GLY A 43 -0.64 19.37 -5.21
CA GLY A 43 -1.48 20.56 -5.44
C GLY A 43 -0.90 21.82 -4.80
N ARG A 44 -0.40 21.73 -3.56
CA ARG A 44 0.24 22.86 -2.87
C ARG A 44 1.50 23.34 -3.57
N ILE A 45 2.35 22.43 -4.04
CA ILE A 45 3.58 22.76 -4.77
C ILE A 45 3.22 23.39 -6.12
N SER A 46 2.29 22.77 -6.87
CA SER A 46 1.91 23.22 -8.21
C SER A 46 1.28 24.62 -8.24
N ASN A 47 0.61 25.02 -7.15
CA ASN A 47 -0.04 26.32 -7.03
C ASN A 47 0.80 27.37 -6.26
N TYR A 48 2.02 27.03 -5.83
CA TYR A 48 2.88 27.97 -5.10
C TYR A 48 3.72 28.80 -6.08
N PRO A 49 3.61 30.14 -6.06
CA PRO A 49 4.40 30.98 -6.94
C PRO A 49 5.87 31.00 -6.47
N GLY A 50 6.74 30.38 -7.26
CA GLY A 50 8.19 30.33 -7.01
C GLY A 50 8.65 28.96 -6.52
N ARG A 51 9.85 28.92 -5.92
CA ARG A 51 10.42 27.67 -5.39
C ARG A 51 9.59 27.14 -4.22
N PRO A 52 9.54 25.82 -4.00
CA PRO A 52 8.85 25.25 -2.84
C PRO A 52 9.33 25.86 -1.52
N SER A 53 8.41 26.04 -0.57
CA SER A 53 8.72 26.50 0.78
C SER A 53 9.40 25.40 1.60
N ASP A 54 10.10 25.78 2.67
CA ASP A 54 10.71 24.83 3.61
C ASP A 54 9.69 23.88 4.25
N ASP A 55 8.43 24.32 4.37
CA ASP A 55 7.34 23.47 4.83
C ASP A 55 6.96 22.41 3.80
N GLN A 56 6.87 22.79 2.52
CA GLN A 56 6.61 21.85 1.44
C GLN A 56 7.73 20.82 1.32
N LEU A 57 8.99 21.24 1.44
CA LEU A 57 10.15 20.33 1.43
C LEU A 57 10.12 19.35 2.60
N ARG A 58 9.92 19.84 3.84
CA ARG A 58 9.78 18.95 5.00
C ARG A 58 8.61 17.97 4.87
N ARG A 59 7.52 18.38 4.24
CA ARG A 59 6.37 17.49 3.98
C ARG A 59 6.73 16.42 2.95
N THR A 60 7.47 16.75 1.90
CA THR A 60 7.99 15.77 0.94
C THR A 60 8.80 14.68 1.66
N ASP A 61 9.80 15.07 2.47
CA ASP A 61 10.67 14.12 3.18
C ASP A 61 9.87 13.21 4.13
N ALA A 62 8.83 13.75 4.78
CA ALA A 62 7.97 12.98 5.66
C ALA A 62 7.14 11.95 4.89
N LEU A 63 6.55 12.34 3.75
CA LEU A 63 5.76 11.44 2.91
C LEU A 63 6.63 10.37 2.23
N GLU A 64 7.86 10.71 1.84
CA GLU A 64 8.82 9.75 1.30
C GLU A 64 9.12 8.63 2.32
N LYS A 65 9.38 8.98 3.59
CA LYS A 65 9.59 7.99 4.66
C LYS A 65 8.37 7.11 4.92
N GLN A 66 7.18 7.69 4.87
CA GLN A 66 5.93 6.93 4.99
C GLN A 66 5.77 5.95 3.81
N PHE A 67 6.05 6.40 2.59
CA PHE A 67 6.00 5.56 1.40
C PHE A 67 7.04 4.44 1.45
N GLN A 68 8.25 4.71 1.95
CA GLN A 68 9.26 3.67 2.18
C GLN A 68 8.79 2.64 3.19
N THR A 69 8.13 3.06 4.27
CA THR A 69 7.56 2.14 5.27
C THR A 69 6.53 1.20 4.64
N VAL A 70 5.70 1.71 3.72
CA VAL A 70 4.73 0.90 2.97
C VAL A 70 5.43 -0.08 2.02
N GLN A 71 6.48 0.37 1.31
CA GLN A 71 7.29 -0.51 0.46
C GLN A 71 7.94 -1.64 1.26
N ASP A 72 8.56 -1.33 2.41
CA ASP A 72 9.22 -2.33 3.26
C ASP A 72 8.23 -3.40 3.74
N LYS A 73 7.01 -2.98 4.09
CA LYS A 73 5.93 -3.91 4.46
C LYS A 73 5.48 -4.75 3.27
N PHE A 74 5.32 -4.16 2.10
CA PHE A 74 4.96 -4.87 0.87
C PHE A 74 6.01 -5.94 0.55
N ASP A 75 7.29 -5.60 0.59
CA ASP A 75 8.40 -6.53 0.38
C ASP A 75 8.37 -7.67 1.39
N ALA A 76 8.07 -7.39 2.66
CA ALA A 76 7.88 -8.42 3.68
C ALA A 76 6.71 -9.37 3.34
N PHE A 77 5.60 -8.86 2.79
CA PHE A 77 4.51 -9.68 2.29
C PHE A 77 4.92 -10.54 1.09
N VAL A 78 5.72 -10.00 0.16
CA VAL A 78 6.26 -10.77 -0.97
C VAL A 78 7.15 -11.93 -0.48
N GLN A 79 8.03 -11.69 0.50
CA GLN A 79 8.86 -12.76 1.08
C GLN A 79 8.01 -13.84 1.77
N ARG A 80 6.97 -13.42 2.50
CA ARG A 80 6.01 -14.35 3.12
C ARG A 80 5.22 -15.15 2.07
N MET A 81 4.81 -14.51 0.98
CA MET A 81 4.15 -15.17 -0.16
C MET A 81 5.05 -16.23 -0.80
N ASN A 82 6.32 -15.90 -1.07
CA ASN A 82 7.29 -16.85 -1.62
C ASN A 82 7.46 -18.08 -0.72
N THR A 83 7.57 -17.86 0.59
CA THR A 83 7.63 -18.95 1.59
C THR A 83 6.36 -19.82 1.58
N LEU A 84 5.17 -19.23 1.40
CA LEU A 84 3.92 -19.99 1.26
C LEU A 84 3.87 -20.77 -0.06
N ASN A 85 4.34 -20.18 -1.16
CA ASN A 85 4.40 -20.83 -2.48
C ASN A 85 5.31 -22.05 -2.47
N GLU A 86 6.43 -22.04 -1.74
CA GLU A 86 7.26 -23.24 -1.54
C GLU A 86 6.47 -24.39 -0.89
N LYS A 87 5.61 -24.08 0.09
CA LYS A 87 4.76 -25.08 0.75
C LYS A 87 3.63 -25.55 -0.16
N LEU A 88 3.06 -24.67 -0.96
CA LEU A 88 2.00 -24.99 -1.94
C LEU A 88 2.53 -25.92 -3.03
N ARG A 89 3.70 -25.61 -3.59
CA ARG A 89 4.38 -26.43 -4.61
C ARG A 89 4.69 -27.84 -4.12
N LYS A 90 5.15 -27.99 -2.87
CA LYS A 90 5.35 -29.32 -2.24
C LYS A 90 4.07 -30.14 -2.14
N LYS A 91 2.91 -29.50 -2.20
CA LYS A 91 1.58 -30.14 -2.19
C LYS A 91 0.91 -30.15 -3.56
N GLU A 92 1.64 -29.77 -4.61
CA GLU A 92 1.12 -29.67 -5.98
C GLU A 92 -0.11 -28.74 -6.09
N LEU A 93 -0.19 -27.73 -5.22
CA LEU A 93 -1.24 -26.73 -5.23
C LEU A 93 -0.82 -25.49 -6.04
N PRO A 94 -1.78 -24.75 -6.62
CA PRO A 94 -1.49 -23.50 -7.32
C PRO A 94 -0.77 -22.49 -6.43
N GLU A 95 0.17 -21.76 -7.02
CA GLU A 95 0.90 -20.69 -6.36
C GLU A 95 0.08 -19.38 -6.32
N ILE A 96 0.29 -18.61 -5.26
CA ILE A 96 -0.20 -17.25 -5.13
C ILE A 96 0.64 -16.35 -6.05
N LYS A 97 -0.03 -15.55 -6.88
CA LYS A 97 0.62 -14.63 -7.82
C LYS A 97 0.17 -13.20 -7.55
N ILE A 98 1.08 -12.26 -7.76
CA ILE A 98 0.76 -10.84 -7.79
C ILE A 98 0.23 -10.56 -9.20
N GLN A 99 -0.96 -9.97 -9.28
CA GLN A 99 -1.53 -9.55 -10.57
C GLN A 99 -0.68 -8.44 -11.18
N SER A 100 -0.52 -8.49 -12.50
CA SER A 100 -0.08 -7.32 -13.25
C SER A 100 -1.10 -6.18 -13.13
N TRP A 101 -0.66 -4.96 -13.44
CA TRP A 101 -1.55 -3.80 -13.44
C TRP A 101 -2.71 -3.99 -14.43
N GLU A 102 -2.43 -4.55 -15.61
CA GLU A 102 -3.44 -4.82 -16.63
C GLU A 102 -4.47 -5.85 -16.18
N GLU A 103 -4.04 -6.91 -15.47
CA GLU A 103 -4.95 -7.91 -14.91
C GLU A 103 -5.81 -7.32 -13.79
N TYR A 104 -5.22 -6.50 -12.91
CA TYR A 104 -5.96 -5.83 -11.85
C TYR A 104 -7.05 -4.90 -12.40
N VAL A 105 -6.69 -4.04 -13.37
CA VAL A 105 -7.67 -3.12 -13.97
C VAL A 105 -8.81 -3.88 -14.64
N ARG A 106 -8.51 -4.95 -15.38
CA ARG A 106 -9.54 -5.76 -16.05
C ARG A 106 -10.50 -6.42 -15.06
N ASP A 107 -10.02 -6.81 -13.88
CA ASP A 107 -10.84 -7.52 -12.89
C ASP A 107 -11.69 -6.57 -12.01
N GLU A 108 -11.37 -5.27 -11.99
CA GLU A 108 -12.09 -4.23 -11.22
C GLU A 108 -13.08 -3.39 -12.08
N GLU A 109 -13.08 -3.55 -13.41
CA GLU A 109 -14.10 -3.00 -14.34
C GLU A 109 -15.31 -3.92 -14.51
#